data_AF-A0A158FSY9-F1
#
_entry.id   AF-A0A158FSY9-F1
#
_cell.length_a   1.000
_cell.length_b   1.000
_cell.length_c   1.000
_cell.angle_alpha   90.00
_cell.angle_beta   90.00
_cell.angle_gamma   90.00
#
_symmetry.space_group_name_H-M   'P 1'
#
loop_
_entity.id
_entity.type
_entity.pdbx_description
1 polymer ?
#
loop_
_entity_poly.entity_id
_entity_poly.type
_entity_poly.pdbx_seq_one_letter_code
_entity_poly.pdbx_strand_id
1 'polypeptide(L)'
;MTQMKVAAVAAALLLAGCNSAMPPDGSRAVSAARAAATPGDLGLQSPGTAEAIETLALPPVKPLTPNPAYAHFPTYVGTLGDKQIEMKLGAKTDERTGVHGEYRFAGASTVILLAGDRDGDTLEIEESNDGTHITGNWVGKFAADGSVSGERMNADDSNPLPFDLKPVGSGSAAVSAPASGAGAFVPKAPQSAAPSLEPAPPPAPPAAGHALGGTSNVIIGE
;
A
#
# COMPACT_ATOMS: atom_id res chain seq x y z
N MET A 1 -16.58 51.18 2.63
CA MET A 1 -15.75 52.03 1.74
C MET A 1 -14.34 51.46 1.86
N THR A 2 -13.79 50.69 0.92
CA THR A 2 -13.42 51.12 -0.45
C THR A 2 -13.18 49.91 -1.37
N GLN A 3 -13.49 50.15 -2.64
CA GLN A 3 -13.52 49.38 -3.89
C GLN A 3 -12.37 48.40 -4.26
N MET A 4 -12.80 47.30 -4.91
CA MET A 4 -12.32 46.58 -6.12
C MET A 4 -10.95 46.89 -6.75
N LYS A 5 -10.28 45.82 -7.22
CA LYS A 5 -9.84 45.68 -8.64
C LYS A 5 -9.54 44.21 -9.01
N VAL A 6 -10.27 43.72 -10.02
CA VAL A 6 -9.99 42.51 -10.80
C VAL A 6 -8.88 42.82 -11.81
N ALA A 7 -7.97 41.89 -12.04
CA ALA A 7 -7.14 41.86 -13.24
C ALA A 7 -6.82 40.41 -13.62
N ALA A 8 -7.43 39.96 -14.72
CA ALA A 8 -7.03 38.77 -15.46
C ALA A 8 -5.84 39.12 -16.35
N VAL A 9 -4.83 38.24 -16.41
CA VAL A 9 -3.77 38.30 -17.42
C VAL A 9 -3.67 36.94 -18.08
N ALA A 10 -4.13 36.88 -19.33
CA ALA A 10 -3.85 35.81 -20.27
C ALA A 10 -2.46 36.06 -20.88
N ALA A 11 -1.63 35.01 -20.95
CA ALA A 11 -0.40 35.01 -21.72
C ALA A 11 -0.48 33.89 -22.75
N ALA A 12 -0.58 34.31 -24.02
CA ALA A 12 -0.47 33.46 -25.19
C ALA A 12 1.01 33.27 -25.56
N LEU A 13 1.41 32.04 -25.84
CA LEU A 13 2.69 31.72 -26.49
C LEU A 13 2.42 30.97 -27.79
N LEU A 14 2.94 31.55 -28.87
CA LEU A 14 2.90 31.09 -30.25
C LEU A 14 3.81 29.88 -30.45
N LEU A 15 3.31 28.85 -31.14
CA LEU A 15 4.14 27.88 -31.85
C LEU A 15 3.74 27.85 -33.33
N ALA A 16 4.74 28.09 -34.17
CA ALA A 16 4.70 28.07 -35.62
C ALA A 16 4.40 26.65 -36.15
N GLY A 17 3.76 26.58 -37.31
CA GLY A 17 3.14 25.38 -37.83
C GLY A 17 4.00 24.45 -38.66
N CYS A 18 3.35 23.35 -39.08
CA CYS A 18 3.62 22.55 -40.27
C CYS A 18 2.28 21.98 -40.75
N ASN A 19 1.70 22.59 -41.79
CA ASN A 19 0.61 22.00 -42.57
C ASN A 19 1.15 20.73 -43.26
N SER A 20 0.60 19.56 -42.94
CA SER A 20 0.74 18.37 -43.78
C SER A 20 -0.54 18.18 -44.58
N ALA A 21 -0.37 18.09 -45.90
CA ALA A 21 -1.43 17.92 -46.88
C ALA A 21 -2.12 16.55 -46.73
N MET A 22 -3.44 16.57 -46.78
CA MET A 22 -4.33 15.41 -46.85
C MET A 22 -4.31 14.83 -48.27
N PRO A 23 -4.23 13.50 -48.47
CA PRO A 23 -4.37 12.92 -49.81
C PRO A 23 -5.83 13.00 -50.28
N PRO A 24 -6.09 13.22 -51.59
CA PRO A 24 -7.44 13.29 -52.11
C PRO A 24 -8.10 11.90 -52.18
N ASP A 25 -9.37 11.87 -51.78
CA ASP A 25 -10.33 10.81 -52.06
C ASP A 25 -10.37 10.51 -53.57
N GLY A 26 -10.12 9.25 -53.91
CA GLY A 26 -10.11 8.75 -55.28
C GLY A 26 -11.01 7.54 -55.41
N SER A 27 -12.32 7.77 -55.41
CA SER A 27 -13.31 6.81 -55.92
C SER A 27 -13.00 6.46 -57.37
N ARG A 28 -12.44 5.27 -57.63
CA ARG A 28 -12.38 4.68 -58.98
C ARG A 28 -13.04 3.32 -59.00
N ALA A 29 -14.01 3.24 -59.90
CA ALA A 29 -14.89 2.13 -60.17
C ALA A 29 -14.15 0.80 -60.39
N VAL A 30 -14.72 -0.23 -59.78
CA VAL A 30 -14.58 -1.64 -60.14
C VAL A 30 -14.86 -1.83 -61.63
N SER A 31 -13.82 -2.10 -62.41
CA SER A 31 -13.95 -2.79 -63.70
C SER A 31 -13.52 -4.24 -63.49
N ALA A 32 -14.49 -5.13 -63.65
CA ALA A 32 -14.29 -6.57 -63.61
C ALA A 32 -13.43 -7.01 -64.79
N ALA A 33 -12.34 -7.70 -64.50
CA ALA A 33 -11.71 -8.63 -65.42
C ALA A 33 -11.31 -9.88 -64.63
N ARG A 34 -12.08 -10.95 -64.84
CA ARG A 34 -11.82 -12.30 -64.34
C ARG A 34 -11.23 -13.11 -65.48
N ALA A 35 -10.02 -13.64 -65.28
CA ALA A 35 -9.44 -14.89 -65.85
C ALA A 35 -7.91 -14.82 -65.69
N ALA A 36 -7.12 -15.84 -65.37
CA ALA A 36 -7.26 -17.22 -64.90
C ALA A 36 -5.82 -17.74 -64.64
N ALA A 37 -5.66 -18.80 -63.82
CA ALA A 37 -4.47 -19.70 -63.68
C ALA A 37 -3.18 -19.07 -63.08
N THR A 38 -2.32 -19.70 -62.26
CA THR A 38 -2.07 -21.05 -61.68
C THR A 38 -0.93 -20.85 -60.63
N PRO A 39 -0.70 -21.74 -59.64
CA PRO A 39 0.01 -21.42 -58.39
C PRO A 39 1.52 -21.40 -58.56
N GLY A 40 2.16 -20.42 -57.92
CA GLY A 40 3.61 -20.25 -57.88
C GLY A 40 4.02 -19.68 -56.54
N ASP A 41 4.53 -20.57 -55.70
CA ASP A 41 5.32 -20.32 -54.50
C ASP A 41 6.37 -19.23 -54.74
N LEU A 42 6.25 -18.12 -54.03
CA LEU A 42 7.37 -17.24 -53.70
C LEU A 42 7.37 -17.06 -52.19
N GLY A 43 7.93 -18.06 -51.52
CA GLY A 43 8.27 -18.05 -50.12
C GLY A 43 8.92 -16.73 -49.69
N LEU A 44 8.13 -15.94 -48.97
CA LEU A 44 8.60 -14.98 -47.97
C LEU A 44 7.93 -15.37 -46.66
N GLN A 45 8.33 -16.53 -46.14
CA GLN A 45 8.15 -16.84 -44.73
C GLN A 45 9.07 -15.87 -43.99
N SER A 46 8.54 -14.74 -43.53
CA SER A 46 9.26 -13.80 -42.67
C SER A 46 9.54 -14.53 -41.35
N PRO A 47 10.77 -14.96 -41.04
CA PRO A 47 11.07 -15.56 -39.76
C PRO A 47 11.29 -14.40 -38.77
N GLY A 48 10.62 -14.43 -37.63
CA GLY A 48 11.17 -13.78 -36.45
C GLY A 48 10.61 -12.43 -36.02
N THR A 49 9.36 -12.07 -36.36
CA THR A 49 8.69 -11.03 -35.56
C THR A 49 8.34 -11.54 -34.16
N ALA A 50 8.11 -12.85 -33.99
CA ALA A 50 7.84 -13.47 -32.68
C ALA A 50 9.09 -13.55 -31.79
N GLU A 51 10.23 -13.97 -32.34
CA GLU A 51 11.51 -14.08 -31.62
C GLU A 51 12.11 -12.71 -31.23
N ALA A 52 11.82 -11.67 -32.03
CA ALA A 52 12.22 -10.29 -31.73
C ALA A 52 11.41 -9.67 -30.58
N ILE A 53 10.18 -10.13 -30.36
CA ILE A 53 9.36 -9.72 -29.20
C ILE A 53 9.81 -10.48 -27.93
N GLU A 54 10.28 -11.72 -28.07
CA GLU A 54 10.89 -12.48 -26.97
C GLU A 54 12.24 -11.89 -26.53
N THR A 55 12.97 -11.25 -27.45
CA THR A 55 14.26 -10.57 -27.17
C THR A 55 14.11 -9.16 -26.54
N LEU A 56 12.88 -8.65 -26.38
CA LEU A 56 12.62 -7.52 -25.49
C LEU A 56 12.42 -7.96 -24.02
N ALA A 57 12.69 -9.23 -23.72
CA ALA A 57 12.71 -9.74 -22.35
C ALA A 57 13.68 -8.89 -21.51
N LEU A 58 13.09 -8.06 -20.65
CA LEU A 58 13.81 -7.42 -19.54
C LEU A 58 14.60 -8.52 -18.81
N PRO A 59 15.85 -8.23 -18.40
CA PRO A 59 16.65 -9.22 -17.68
C PRO A 59 15.87 -9.76 -16.48
N PRO A 60 16.01 -11.05 -16.15
CA PRO A 60 15.26 -11.65 -15.06
C PRO A 60 15.50 -10.88 -13.76
N VAL A 61 14.42 -10.40 -13.18
CA VAL A 61 14.43 -9.63 -11.93
C VAL A 61 14.84 -10.54 -10.77
N LYS A 62 15.91 -10.15 -10.06
CA LYS A 62 16.36 -10.89 -8.87
C LYS A 62 15.36 -10.66 -7.73
N PRO A 63 14.82 -11.72 -7.09
CA PRO A 63 13.95 -11.56 -5.94
C PRO A 63 14.67 -10.90 -4.75
N LEU A 64 13.96 -10.03 -4.05
CA LEU A 64 14.47 -9.34 -2.87
C LEU A 64 14.39 -10.23 -1.62
N THR A 65 15.36 -10.03 -0.73
CA THR A 65 15.44 -10.67 0.58
C THR A 65 15.09 -9.68 1.69
N PRO A 66 14.52 -10.13 2.82
CA PRO A 66 14.19 -9.25 3.94
C PRO A 66 15.35 -8.37 4.39
N ASN A 67 15.07 -7.08 4.66
CA ASN A 67 16.06 -6.16 5.20
C ASN A 67 16.07 -6.23 6.74
N PRO A 68 17.20 -6.60 7.38
CA PRO A 68 17.28 -6.65 8.84
C PRO A 68 17.02 -5.29 9.50
N ALA A 69 17.26 -4.18 8.79
CA ALA A 69 16.94 -2.85 9.28
C ALA A 69 15.44 -2.67 9.53
N TYR A 70 14.56 -3.38 8.82
CA TYR A 70 13.10 -3.23 8.99
C TYR A 70 12.53 -4.13 10.10
N ALA A 71 13.35 -4.97 10.73
CA ALA A 71 12.90 -5.91 11.76
C ALA A 71 12.31 -5.24 13.02
N HIS A 72 12.60 -3.96 13.25
CA HIS A 72 12.10 -3.19 14.39
C HIS A 72 10.83 -2.38 14.06
N PHE A 73 10.39 -2.36 12.80
CA PHE A 73 9.19 -1.62 12.41
C PHE A 73 7.91 -2.27 12.95
N PRO A 74 6.86 -1.45 13.17
CA PRO A 74 5.51 -1.97 13.37
C PRO A 74 5.16 -3.02 12.32
N THR A 75 4.67 -4.17 12.80
CA THR A 75 4.26 -5.27 11.94
C THR A 75 2.75 -5.27 11.81
N TYR A 76 2.26 -5.44 10.60
CA TYR A 76 0.86 -5.53 10.24
C TYR A 76 0.61 -6.87 9.55
N VAL A 77 -0.49 -7.53 9.88
CA VAL A 77 -0.90 -8.80 9.27
C VAL A 77 -2.35 -8.71 8.83
N GLY A 78 -2.64 -9.28 7.67
CA GLY A 78 -3.99 -9.36 7.13
C GLY A 78 -3.98 -9.75 5.67
N THR A 79 -4.86 -9.17 4.88
CA THR A 79 -5.11 -9.58 3.49
C THR A 79 -4.71 -8.53 2.47
N LEU A 80 -4.24 -8.98 1.31
CA LEU A 80 -4.17 -8.26 0.04
C LEU A 80 -4.90 -9.10 -1.02
N GLY A 81 -6.08 -8.64 -1.44
CA GLY A 81 -7.08 -9.49 -2.09
C GLY A 81 -7.37 -10.73 -1.22
N ASP A 82 -7.32 -11.91 -1.82
CA ASP A 82 -7.54 -13.17 -1.10
C ASP A 82 -6.27 -13.73 -0.43
N LYS A 83 -5.14 -13.01 -0.48
CA LYS A 83 -3.84 -13.52 -0.03
C LYS A 83 -3.46 -12.94 1.32
N GLN A 84 -2.97 -13.78 2.22
CA GLN A 84 -2.41 -13.35 3.50
C GLN A 84 -1.03 -12.71 3.30
N ILE A 85 -0.81 -11.56 3.95
CA ILE A 85 0.48 -10.87 3.96
C ILE A 85 0.90 -10.47 5.38
N GLU A 86 2.21 -10.33 5.54
CA GLU A 86 2.85 -9.66 6.68
C GLU A 86 3.60 -8.44 6.14
N MET A 87 3.32 -7.27 6.67
CA MET A 87 3.93 -6.00 6.30
C MET A 87 4.67 -5.40 7.50
N LYS A 88 5.89 -4.94 7.29
CA LYS A 88 6.64 -4.12 8.23
C LYS A 88 6.73 -2.72 7.67
N LEU A 89 6.17 -1.73 8.36
CA LEU A 89 6.08 -0.38 7.86
C LEU A 89 6.42 0.62 8.98
N GLY A 90 7.45 1.43 8.76
CA GLY A 90 7.95 2.41 9.72
C GLY A 90 8.13 3.78 9.09
N ALA A 91 8.32 4.79 9.94
CA ALA A 91 8.65 6.14 9.48
C ALA A 91 10.10 6.19 8.96
N LYS A 92 10.34 6.95 7.89
CA LYS A 92 11.68 7.35 7.47
C LYS A 92 12.27 8.31 8.51
N THR A 93 13.58 8.28 8.68
CA THR A 93 14.26 9.11 9.68
C THR A 93 14.53 10.54 9.22
N ASP A 94 14.53 10.77 7.91
CA ASP A 94 14.95 11.98 7.23
C ASP A 94 13.79 12.80 6.65
N GLU A 95 12.59 12.22 6.59
CA GLU A 95 11.39 12.82 6.00
C GLU A 95 10.21 12.71 6.98
N ARG A 96 9.57 13.83 7.31
CA ARG A 96 8.57 13.89 8.40
C ARG A 96 7.36 12.98 8.16
N THR A 97 6.86 12.95 6.94
CA THR A 97 5.69 12.14 6.53
C THR A 97 6.12 10.82 5.92
N GLY A 98 7.40 10.67 5.59
CA GLY A 98 7.90 9.53 4.85
C GLY A 98 7.73 8.22 5.63
N VAL A 99 7.26 7.20 4.94
CA VAL A 99 7.21 5.82 5.42
C VAL A 99 7.95 4.90 4.48
N HIS A 100 8.50 3.81 5.02
CA HIS A 100 9.11 2.76 4.23
C HIS A 100 9.06 1.42 4.94
N GLY A 101 9.30 0.36 4.17
CA GLY A 101 9.37 -0.97 4.71
C GLY A 101 9.29 -2.04 3.65
N GLU A 102 8.70 -3.16 4.03
CA GLU A 102 8.58 -4.34 3.17
C GLU A 102 7.34 -5.14 3.54
N TYR A 103 6.77 -5.88 2.59
CA TYR A 103 5.81 -6.93 2.90
C TYR A 103 6.19 -8.24 2.21
N ARG A 104 5.58 -9.33 2.69
CA ARG A 104 5.69 -10.65 2.09
C ARG A 104 4.34 -11.36 2.12
N PHE A 105 4.11 -12.20 1.13
CA PHE A 105 3.03 -13.18 1.20
C PHE A 105 3.35 -14.24 2.25
N ALA A 106 2.32 -14.74 2.93
CA ALA A 106 2.47 -15.81 3.91
C ALA A 106 3.15 -17.04 3.26
N GLY A 107 4.22 -17.54 3.90
CA GLY A 107 5.01 -18.66 3.40
C GLY A 107 6.06 -18.31 2.34
N ALA A 108 6.11 -17.07 1.86
CA ALA A 108 7.16 -16.62 0.94
C ALA A 108 8.45 -16.23 1.70
N SER A 109 9.60 -16.52 1.08
CA SER A 109 10.92 -16.05 1.55
C SER A 109 11.33 -14.72 0.95
N THR A 110 10.66 -14.30 -0.13
CA THR A 110 10.91 -13.05 -0.86
C THR A 110 10.06 -11.92 -0.32
N VAL A 111 10.58 -10.70 -0.38
CA VAL A 111 9.88 -9.49 0.04
C VAL A 111 9.61 -8.55 -1.13
N ILE A 112 8.70 -7.62 -0.91
CA ILE A 112 8.37 -6.53 -1.81
C ILE A 112 8.54 -5.24 -1.01
N LEU A 113 9.27 -4.29 -1.56
CA LEU A 113 9.60 -3.01 -0.92
C LEU A 113 8.44 -2.03 -1.03
N LEU A 114 8.34 -1.19 -0.01
CA LEU A 114 7.34 -0.15 0.13
C LEU A 114 8.03 1.16 0.49
N ALA A 115 7.68 2.25 -0.20
CA ALA A 115 8.10 3.60 0.14
C ALA A 115 7.01 4.61 -0.22
N GLY A 116 6.79 5.60 0.64
CA GLY A 116 5.81 6.65 0.36
C GLY A 116 5.64 7.57 1.55
N ASP A 117 4.40 8.02 1.76
CA ASP A 117 4.04 9.00 2.76
C ASP A 117 2.82 8.59 3.58
N ARG A 118 2.79 9.11 4.81
CA ARG A 118 1.64 9.12 5.69
C ARG A 118 1.36 10.56 6.12
N ASP A 119 0.23 11.09 5.70
CA ASP A 119 -0.30 12.38 6.16
C ASP A 119 -1.58 12.16 6.99
N GLY A 120 -1.47 12.38 8.30
CA GLY A 120 -2.54 12.09 9.26
C GLY A 120 -2.95 10.61 9.24
N ASP A 121 -4.18 10.36 8.80
CA ASP A 121 -4.76 9.03 8.63
C ASP A 121 -4.56 8.47 7.22
N THR A 122 -4.11 9.27 6.24
CA THR A 122 -3.98 8.83 4.84
C THR A 122 -2.61 8.20 4.60
N LEU A 123 -2.62 7.13 3.79
CA LEU A 123 -1.43 6.39 3.37
C LEU A 123 -1.34 6.36 1.85
N GLU A 124 -0.19 6.74 1.31
CA GLU A 124 0.14 6.65 -0.11
C GLU A 124 1.52 6.02 -0.25
N ILE A 125 1.64 4.86 -0.91
CA ILE A 125 2.89 4.10 -0.98
C ILE A 125 3.08 3.53 -2.40
N GLU A 126 4.33 3.55 -2.87
CA GLU A 126 4.79 2.84 -4.05
C GLU A 126 5.40 1.48 -3.68
N GLU A 127 5.13 0.50 -4.52
CA GLU A 127 5.56 -0.89 -4.39
C GLU A 127 6.70 -1.20 -5.37
N SER A 128 7.71 -1.95 -4.94
CA SER A 128 8.75 -2.47 -5.85
C SER A 128 9.16 -3.89 -5.49
N ASN A 129 9.19 -4.78 -6.49
CA ASN A 129 9.67 -6.15 -6.32
C ASN A 129 11.17 -6.32 -6.60
N ASP A 130 11.87 -5.25 -6.99
CA ASP A 130 13.28 -5.28 -7.38
C ASP A 130 14.13 -4.10 -6.86
N GLY A 131 13.48 -3.11 -6.23
CA GLY A 131 14.11 -1.92 -5.67
C GLY A 131 14.44 -0.84 -6.71
N THR A 132 14.02 -1.00 -7.96
CA THR A 132 14.34 -0.11 -9.08
C THR A 132 13.14 0.30 -9.92
N HIS A 133 12.10 -0.53 -9.98
CA HIS A 133 10.87 -0.25 -10.72
C HIS A 133 9.65 -0.25 -9.79
N ILE A 134 8.72 0.68 -10.05
CA ILE A 134 7.42 0.70 -9.38
C ILE A 134 6.53 -0.36 -10.03
N THR A 135 6.01 -1.28 -9.23
CA THR A 135 5.12 -2.37 -9.66
C THR A 135 3.69 -2.22 -9.18
N GLY A 136 3.44 -1.25 -8.31
CA GLY A 136 2.11 -0.96 -7.80
C GLY A 136 2.05 0.28 -6.91
N ASN A 137 0.84 0.73 -6.67
CA ASN A 137 0.53 1.88 -5.82
C ASN A 137 -0.48 1.44 -4.76
N TRP A 138 -0.28 1.89 -3.54
CA TRP A 138 -1.15 1.61 -2.41
C TRP A 138 -1.75 2.93 -1.93
N VAL A 139 -3.07 2.97 -1.78
CA VAL A 139 -3.78 4.09 -1.17
C VAL A 139 -4.67 3.54 -0.08
N GLY A 140 -4.55 4.09 1.13
CA GLY A 140 -5.31 3.59 2.27
C GLY A 140 -5.48 4.58 3.40
N LYS A 141 -6.11 4.10 4.47
CA LYS A 141 -6.36 4.88 5.69
C LYS A 141 -6.03 4.08 6.93
N PHE A 142 -5.37 4.74 7.87
CA PHE A 142 -5.20 4.27 9.23
C PHE A 142 -6.47 4.55 10.05
N ALA A 143 -7.02 3.52 10.67
CA ALA A 143 -8.07 3.65 11.65
C ALA A 143 -7.51 3.99 13.04
N ALA A 144 -8.39 4.39 13.96
CA ALA A 144 -8.00 4.75 15.34
C ALA A 144 -7.42 3.58 16.14
N ASP A 145 -7.72 2.33 15.77
CA ASP A 145 -7.14 1.11 16.37
C ASP A 145 -5.74 0.79 15.80
N GLY A 146 -5.23 1.64 14.90
CA GLY A 146 -3.96 1.45 14.20
C GLY A 146 -4.03 0.50 13.01
N SER A 147 -5.18 -0.10 12.70
CA SER A 147 -5.33 -0.87 11.46
C SER A 147 -5.23 0.02 10.23
N VAL A 148 -4.84 -0.58 9.10
CA VAL A 148 -4.74 0.12 7.82
C VAL A 148 -5.47 -0.68 6.75
N SER A 149 -6.32 -0.02 5.99
CA SER A 149 -7.09 -0.63 4.90
C SER A 149 -7.19 0.30 3.70
N GLY A 150 -7.40 -0.27 2.52
CA GLY A 150 -7.39 0.49 1.27
C GLY A 150 -7.29 -0.41 0.04
N GLU A 151 -6.74 0.13 -1.04
CA GLU A 151 -6.54 -0.56 -2.31
C GLU A 151 -5.06 -0.53 -2.73
N ARG A 152 -4.61 -1.63 -3.32
CA ARG A 152 -3.36 -1.73 -4.07
C ARG A 152 -3.69 -1.85 -5.54
N MET A 153 -3.15 -0.98 -6.38
CA MET A 153 -3.26 -1.01 -7.83
C MET A 153 -1.92 -1.37 -8.47
N ASN A 154 -1.96 -1.70 -9.76
CA ASN A 154 -0.76 -1.71 -10.62
C ASN A 154 -0.22 -0.28 -10.80
N ALA A 155 0.99 -0.15 -11.33
CA ALA A 155 1.64 1.15 -11.55
C ALA A 155 0.89 2.10 -12.51
N ASP A 156 -0.04 1.56 -13.32
CA ASP A 156 -0.93 2.30 -14.21
C ASP A 156 -2.33 2.50 -13.62
N ASP A 157 -2.46 2.38 -12.29
CA ASP A 157 -3.71 2.45 -11.52
C ASP A 157 -4.75 1.37 -11.87
N SER A 158 -4.38 0.36 -12.66
CA SER A 158 -5.28 -0.75 -13.00
C SER A 158 -5.32 -1.83 -11.91
N ASN A 159 -6.34 -2.70 -12.00
CA ASN A 159 -6.49 -3.89 -11.14
C ASN A 159 -6.40 -3.59 -9.62
N PRO A 160 -7.34 -2.80 -9.07
CA PRO A 160 -7.39 -2.54 -7.64
C PRO A 160 -7.66 -3.84 -6.87
N LEU A 161 -6.85 -4.07 -5.84
CA LEU A 161 -6.98 -5.16 -4.89
C LEU A 161 -7.16 -4.61 -3.49
N PRO A 162 -8.24 -4.97 -2.78
CA PRO A 162 -8.48 -4.47 -1.44
C PRO A 162 -7.44 -5.04 -0.48
N PHE A 163 -7.06 -4.28 0.53
CA PHE A 163 -6.27 -4.77 1.65
C PHE A 163 -6.86 -4.34 2.99
N ASP A 164 -6.67 -5.18 4.00
CA ASP A 164 -7.01 -4.89 5.40
C ASP A 164 -5.92 -5.50 6.28
N LEU A 165 -5.23 -4.67 7.06
CA LEU A 165 -4.08 -5.07 7.84
C LEU A 165 -4.21 -4.58 9.28
N LYS A 166 -3.99 -5.49 10.22
CA LYS A 166 -4.06 -5.22 11.65
C LYS A 166 -2.66 -5.18 12.26
N PRO A 167 -2.35 -4.20 13.13
CA PRO A 167 -1.08 -4.19 13.83
C PRO A 167 -0.96 -5.41 14.73
N VAL A 168 0.18 -6.08 14.67
CA VAL A 168 0.53 -7.15 15.60
C VAL A 168 1.12 -6.49 16.83
N GLY A 169 0.48 -6.69 17.98
CA GLY A 169 1.01 -6.19 19.25
C GLY A 169 2.44 -6.67 19.46
N SER A 170 3.33 -5.77 19.91
CA SER A 170 4.77 -5.99 20.11
C SER A 170 5.08 -6.95 21.28
N GLY A 171 4.45 -8.13 21.31
CA GLY A 171 4.43 -9.03 22.46
C GLY A 171 4.10 -10.49 22.15
N SER A 172 4.11 -10.93 20.89
CA SER A 172 4.15 -12.35 20.59
C SER A 172 5.29 -12.66 19.63
N ALA A 173 6.25 -13.39 20.18
CA ALA A 173 7.35 -13.99 19.47
C ALA A 173 6.88 -14.63 18.16
N ALA A 174 7.76 -14.54 17.16
CA ALA A 174 7.73 -15.33 15.94
C ALA A 174 7.04 -16.68 16.16
N VAL A 175 6.07 -16.98 15.31
CA VAL A 175 5.52 -18.33 15.18
C VAL A 175 6.70 -19.25 14.86
N SER A 176 7.24 -19.87 15.91
CA SER A 176 8.25 -20.91 15.79
C SER A 176 7.52 -22.09 15.16
N ALA A 177 7.85 -22.38 13.91
CA ALA A 177 7.48 -23.65 13.29
C ALA A 177 8.00 -24.80 14.17
N PRO A 178 7.25 -25.89 14.37
CA PRO A 178 7.70 -26.99 15.21
C PRO A 178 8.80 -27.77 14.48
N ALA A 179 10.03 -27.68 14.96
CA ALA A 179 11.06 -28.66 14.65
C ALA A 179 10.73 -29.97 15.40
N SER A 180 10.40 -31.02 14.65
CA SER A 180 10.40 -32.39 15.17
C SER A 180 11.81 -32.79 15.60
N GLY A 181 11.97 -33.17 16.87
CA GLY A 181 13.22 -33.69 17.40
C GLY A 181 13.05 -34.14 18.84
N ALA A 182 12.88 -35.46 19.02
CA ALA A 182 12.61 -36.13 20.27
C ALA A 182 13.68 -35.89 21.35
N GLY A 183 13.25 -35.52 22.54
CA GLY A 183 14.05 -35.50 23.75
C GLY A 183 13.12 -35.53 24.96
N ALA A 184 13.02 -36.69 25.61
CA ALA A 184 12.09 -36.95 26.70
C ALA A 184 12.38 -36.05 27.91
N PHE A 185 11.39 -35.25 28.30
CA PHE A 185 11.33 -34.66 29.63
C PHE A 185 9.94 -34.94 30.23
N VAL A 186 9.95 -35.71 31.31
CA VAL A 186 8.78 -36.14 32.09
C VAL A 186 8.18 -34.91 32.79
N PRO A 187 6.87 -34.62 32.66
CA PRO A 187 6.27 -33.49 33.36
C PRO A 187 5.95 -33.87 34.81
N LYS A 188 6.53 -33.13 35.76
CA LYS A 188 6.08 -33.11 37.16
C LYS A 188 4.98 -32.06 37.30
N ALA A 189 3.75 -32.52 37.49
CA ALA A 189 2.61 -31.68 37.86
C ALA A 189 2.79 -31.09 39.28
N PRO A 190 2.43 -29.82 39.48
CA PRO A 190 1.89 -29.37 40.76
C PRO A 190 0.39 -29.12 40.63
N GLN A 191 -0.33 -29.68 41.60
CA GLN A 191 -1.77 -29.58 41.79
C GLN A 191 -2.24 -28.14 41.98
N SER A 192 -3.48 -27.92 41.52
CA SER A 192 -4.33 -26.76 41.78
C SER A 192 -4.60 -26.55 43.27
N ALA A 193 -4.49 -25.30 43.72
CA ALA A 193 -5.25 -24.77 44.86
C ALA A 193 -5.40 -23.25 44.68
N ALA A 194 -6.59 -22.82 44.26
CA ALA A 194 -7.04 -21.44 44.38
C ALA A 194 -7.23 -21.08 45.86
N PRO A 195 -7.11 -19.78 46.20
CA PRO A 195 -8.22 -19.17 46.90
C PRO A 195 -8.79 -17.98 46.13
N SER A 196 -10.11 -18.03 45.96
CA SER A 196 -10.97 -16.91 45.60
C SER A 196 -10.77 -15.76 46.59
N LEU A 197 -10.52 -14.55 46.08
CA LEU A 197 -10.71 -13.31 46.83
C LEU A 197 -11.82 -12.53 46.13
N GLU A 198 -12.99 -12.61 46.74
CA GLU A 198 -14.16 -11.80 46.43
C GLU A 198 -13.83 -10.31 46.55
N PRO A 199 -14.25 -9.45 45.59
CA PRO A 199 -14.06 -8.01 45.69
C PRO A 199 -14.85 -7.40 46.87
N ALA A 200 -14.16 -6.60 47.70
CA ALA A 200 -14.80 -5.81 48.74
C ALA A 200 -15.64 -4.66 48.13
N PRO A 201 -16.83 -4.37 48.68
CA PRO A 201 -17.73 -3.33 48.17
C PRO A 201 -17.20 -1.90 48.48
N PRO A 202 -17.56 -0.89 47.66
CA PRO A 202 -17.18 0.50 47.90
C PRO A 202 -17.93 1.12 49.09
N PRO A 203 -17.31 2.00 49.89
CA PRO A 203 -17.99 2.72 50.95
C PRO A 203 -18.91 3.84 50.41
N ALA A 204 -20.11 3.93 50.98
CA ALA A 204 -21.12 4.97 50.75
C ALA A 204 -20.82 6.25 51.59
N PRO A 205 -21.43 7.42 51.26
CA PRO A 205 -20.96 8.74 51.67
C PRO A 205 -21.45 9.15 53.07
N PRO A 206 -20.74 10.05 53.79
CA PRO A 206 -21.31 10.76 54.93
C PRO A 206 -22.16 11.96 54.46
N ALA A 207 -23.38 12.01 54.97
CA ALA A 207 -24.32 13.12 54.81
C ALA A 207 -24.03 14.29 55.77
N ALA A 208 -24.28 15.49 55.25
CA ALA A 208 -24.65 16.76 55.86
C ALA A 208 -24.34 17.05 57.35
N GLY A 209 -23.58 18.13 57.56
CA GLY A 209 -23.50 18.86 58.83
C GLY A 209 -22.83 20.22 58.64
N HIS A 210 -23.59 21.29 58.89
CA HIS A 210 -23.34 22.69 58.54
C HIS A 210 -22.19 23.37 59.31
N ALA A 211 -21.47 24.32 58.68
CA ALA A 211 -21.50 25.75 59.06
C ALA A 211 -20.38 26.61 58.41
N LEU A 212 -20.83 27.62 57.66
CA LEU A 212 -20.45 29.04 57.70
C LEU A 212 -18.99 29.47 57.47
N GLY A 213 -18.77 30.19 56.36
CA GLY A 213 -17.81 31.31 56.32
C GLY A 213 -17.07 31.48 55.00
N GLY A 214 -17.33 32.57 54.28
CA GLY A 214 -16.41 33.05 53.23
C GLY A 214 -17.10 33.63 52.00
N THR A 215 -17.43 34.90 52.07
CA THR A 215 -17.94 35.74 50.99
C THR A 215 -16.96 35.88 49.81
N SER A 216 -17.53 35.92 48.60
CA SER A 216 -17.19 36.73 47.42
C SER A 216 -15.73 37.09 47.12
N ASN A 217 -15.33 36.89 45.86
CA ASN A 217 -15.01 38.02 44.97
C ASN A 217 -15.05 37.62 43.49
N VAL A 218 -16.00 38.24 42.77
CA VAL A 218 -15.97 38.50 41.34
C VAL A 218 -14.97 39.63 41.09
N ILE A 219 -14.05 39.47 40.14
CA ILE A 219 -13.43 40.61 39.44
C ILE A 219 -13.52 40.30 37.94
N ILE A 220 -14.31 41.13 37.26
CA ILE A 220 -14.37 41.29 35.81
C ILE A 220 -13.44 42.46 35.49
N GLY A 221 -12.64 42.34 34.43
CA GLY A 221 -11.94 43.45 33.78
C GLY A 221 -10.92 42.89 32.80
N GLU A 222 -10.82 43.34 31.56
CA GLU A 222 -11.56 44.27 30.71
C GLU A 222 -11.07 44.02 29.27
#